data_AF-A0A1V0QTX0-F1
#
_entry.id   AF-A0A1V0QTX0-F1
#
_cell.length_a   1.000
_cell.length_b   1.000
_cell.length_c   1.000
_cell.angle_alpha   90.00
_cell.angle_beta   90.00
_cell.angle_gamma   90.00
#
_symmetry.space_group_name_H-M   'P 1'
#
loop_
_entity.id
_entity.type
_entity.pdbx_description
1 polymer ?
#
loop_
_entity_poly.entity_id
_entity_poly.type
_entity_poly.pdbx_seq_one_letter_code
_entity_poly.pdbx_strand_id
1 'polypeptide(L)'
;MTFSAHAHHDAVLRARVALLGSQTLPARQQVAAYRVLAQVSPLAYLPLLTVALYEYSLQDFAHLPETALALRAEAVGAARRMYAAEPARGLLLLTALGRYREQLELMGREEELAAVERETAHVASGRPLPL
;
A
#
# COMPACT_ATOMS: atom_id res chain seq x y z
N MET A 1 -7.16 13.05 28.43
CA MET A 1 -6.65 12.56 27.12
C MET A 1 -7.77 11.86 26.32
N THR A 2 -8.94 12.49 26.11
CA THR A 2 -10.13 11.85 25.50
C THR A 2 -10.44 12.32 24.07
N PHE A 3 -10.04 13.55 23.72
CA PHE A 3 -10.34 14.15 22.41
C PHE A 3 -9.75 13.37 21.21
N SER A 4 -8.51 12.88 21.33
CA SER A 4 -7.84 12.12 20.26
C SER A 4 -8.48 10.75 19.99
N ALA A 5 -8.93 10.06 21.04
CA ALA A 5 -9.60 8.76 20.92
C ALA A 5 -10.96 8.89 20.21
N HIS A 6 -11.74 9.93 20.54
CA HIS A 6 -13.01 10.20 19.86
C HIS A 6 -12.80 10.59 18.40
N ALA A 7 -11.81 11.45 18.09
CA ALA A 7 -11.51 11.83 16.72
C ALA A 7 -11.08 10.63 15.85
N HIS A 8 -10.29 9.70 16.41
CA HIS A 8 -9.89 8.48 15.72
C HIS A 8 -11.09 7.54 15.49
N HIS A 9 -11.91 7.32 16.52
CA HIS A 9 -13.13 6.53 16.40
C HIS A 9 -14.07 7.08 15.32
N ASP A 10 -14.26 8.39 15.30
CA ASP A 10 -15.13 9.09 14.35
C ASP A 10 -14.58 9.00 12.91
N ALA A 11 -13.25 9.03 12.73
CA ALA A 11 -12.62 8.78 11.44
C ALA A 11 -12.83 7.34 10.95
N VAL A 12 -12.76 6.35 11.84
CA VAL A 12 -13.02 4.94 11.53
C VAL A 12 -14.48 4.75 11.09
N LEU A 13 -15.43 5.36 11.81
CA LEU A 13 -16.84 5.32 11.44
C LEU A 13 -17.08 5.95 10.07
N ARG A 14 -16.55 7.15 9.82
CA ARG A 14 -16.66 7.81 8.50
C ARG A 14 -16.09 6.94 7.38
N ALA A 15 -14.93 6.32 7.58
CA ALA A 15 -14.31 5.45 6.58
C ALA A 15 -15.18 4.23 6.26
N ARG A 16 -15.77 3.60 7.28
CA ARG A 16 -16.72 2.47 7.10
C ARG A 16 -17.98 2.91 6.36
N VAL A 17 -18.58 4.03 6.78
CA VAL A 17 -19.80 4.56 6.14
C VAL A 17 -19.55 4.91 4.69
N ALA A 18 -18.42 5.55 4.37
CA ALA A 18 -18.07 5.90 3.00
C ALA A 18 -17.95 4.64 2.10
N LEU A 19 -17.34 3.56 2.60
CA LEU A 19 -17.20 2.31 1.86
C LEU A 19 -18.52 1.54 1.71
N LEU A 20 -19.42 1.63 2.68
CA LEU A 20 -20.74 0.99 2.62
C LEU A 20 -21.75 1.76 1.75
N GLY A 21 -21.65 3.09 1.73
CA GLY A 21 -22.61 3.97 1.07
C GLY A 21 -22.39 4.20 -0.42
N SER A 22 -21.32 3.66 -1.02
CA SER A 22 -20.99 3.86 -2.42
C SER A 22 -20.84 2.53 -3.17
N GLN A 23 -21.37 2.46 -4.39
CA GLN A 23 -21.12 1.32 -5.29
C GLN A 23 -19.65 1.30 -5.78
N THR A 24 -19.01 2.46 -5.91
CA THR A 24 -17.58 2.64 -6.21
C THR A 24 -17.09 4.00 -5.73
N LEU A 25 -16.20 4.04 -4.73
CA LEU A 25 -15.53 5.28 -4.31
C LEU A 25 -14.39 5.63 -5.29
N PRO A 26 -14.10 6.92 -5.54
CA PRO A 26 -12.89 7.33 -6.26
C PRO A 26 -11.64 6.79 -5.56
N ALA A 27 -10.61 6.43 -6.33
CA ALA A 27 -9.37 5.82 -5.83
C ALA A 27 -8.75 6.59 -4.65
N ARG A 28 -8.70 7.93 -4.74
CA ARG A 28 -8.24 8.80 -3.63
C ARG A 28 -8.99 8.58 -2.31
N GLN A 29 -10.30 8.37 -2.38
CA GLN A 29 -11.15 8.20 -1.20
C GLN A 29 -11.03 6.78 -0.64
N GLN A 30 -10.87 5.78 -1.51
CA GLN A 30 -10.57 4.41 -1.11
C GLN A 30 -9.24 4.35 -0.34
N VAL A 31 -8.19 4.97 -0.89
CA VAL A 31 -6.88 5.04 -0.23
C VAL A 31 -6.99 5.72 1.14
N ALA A 32 -7.68 6.87 1.23
CA ALA A 32 -7.89 7.56 2.50
C ALA A 32 -8.64 6.69 3.53
N ALA A 33 -9.72 6.02 3.11
CA ALA A 33 -10.49 5.14 3.99
C ALA A 33 -9.65 3.93 4.46
N TYR A 34 -8.98 3.23 3.54
CA TYR A 34 -8.17 2.06 3.88
C TYR A 34 -6.95 2.40 4.75
N ARG A 35 -6.35 3.59 4.60
CA ARG A 35 -5.28 4.06 5.52
C ARG A 35 -5.75 4.18 6.96
N VAL A 36 -6.97 4.67 7.18
CA VAL A 36 -7.58 4.77 8.53
C VAL A 36 -7.92 3.37 9.05
N LEU A 37 -8.56 2.56 8.21
CA LEU A 37 -9.03 1.24 8.63
C LEU A 37 -7.91 0.23 8.88
N ALA A 38 -6.81 0.32 8.14
CA ALA A 38 -5.62 -0.49 8.36
C ALA A 38 -4.93 -0.23 9.71
N GLN A 39 -5.19 0.92 10.37
CA GLN A 39 -4.67 1.18 11.71
C GLN A 39 -5.41 0.38 12.78
N VAL A 40 -6.69 0.10 12.57
CA VAL A 40 -7.54 -0.60 13.56
C VAL A 40 -7.79 -2.07 13.22
N SER A 41 -7.68 -2.45 11.95
CA SER A 41 -7.77 -3.84 11.51
C SER A 41 -6.81 -4.10 10.33
N PRO A 42 -5.49 -4.21 10.63
CA PRO A 42 -4.48 -4.40 9.59
C PRO A 42 -4.73 -5.65 8.73
N LEU A 43 -5.15 -6.75 9.34
CA LEU A 43 -5.41 -8.02 8.64
C LEU A 43 -6.44 -7.85 7.52
N ALA A 44 -7.53 -7.12 7.78
CA ALA A 44 -8.61 -6.94 6.81
C ALA A 44 -8.27 -5.89 5.73
N TYR A 45 -7.52 -4.84 6.09
CA TYR A 45 -7.43 -3.64 5.25
C TYR A 45 -6.06 -3.39 4.64
N LEU A 46 -4.97 -4.03 5.09
CA LEU A 46 -3.68 -3.92 4.38
C LEU A 46 -3.75 -4.47 2.95
N PRO A 47 -4.40 -5.63 2.67
CA PRO A 47 -4.55 -6.12 1.29
C PRO A 47 -5.27 -5.12 0.40
N LEU A 48 -6.37 -4.57 0.89
CA LEU A 48 -7.18 -3.59 0.17
C LEU A 48 -6.42 -2.27 -0.03
N LEU A 49 -5.65 -1.84 0.97
CA LEU A 49 -4.82 -0.63 0.88
C LEU A 49 -3.73 -0.78 -0.18
N THR A 50 -3.03 -1.92 -0.23
CA THR A 50 -2.00 -2.16 -1.25
C THR A 50 -2.58 -2.08 -2.66
N VAL A 51 -3.73 -2.70 -2.90
CA VAL A 51 -4.41 -2.64 -4.21
C VAL A 51 -4.87 -1.22 -4.53
N ALA A 52 -5.49 -0.52 -3.59
CA ALA A 52 -5.98 0.84 -3.82
C ALA A 52 -4.85 1.83 -4.11
N LEU A 53 -3.70 1.72 -3.41
CA LEU A 53 -2.53 2.56 -3.65
C LEU A 53 -1.93 2.32 -5.04
N TYR A 54 -1.88 1.05 -5.45
CA TYR A 54 -1.44 0.66 -6.79
C TYR A 54 -2.31 1.32 -7.87
N GLU A 55 -3.63 1.10 -7.82
CA GLU A 55 -4.59 1.67 -8.78
C GLU A 55 -4.51 3.21 -8.80
N TYR A 56 -4.46 3.83 -7.62
CA TYR A 56 -4.37 5.27 -7.50
C TYR A 56 -3.10 5.85 -8.12
N SER A 57 -1.96 5.17 -7.92
CA SER A 57 -0.67 5.59 -8.51
C SER A 57 -0.67 5.53 -10.04
N LEU A 58 -1.37 4.55 -10.62
CA LEU A 58 -1.46 4.37 -12.07
C LEU A 58 -2.42 5.35 -12.72
N GLN A 59 -3.60 5.54 -12.15
CA GLN A 59 -4.67 6.30 -12.78
C GLN A 59 -4.46 7.81 -12.63
N ASP A 60 -4.26 8.26 -11.40
CA ASP A 60 -4.36 9.68 -11.08
C ASP A 60 -2.99 10.39 -11.05
N PHE A 61 -1.89 9.63 -10.98
CA PHE A 61 -0.54 10.20 -10.78
C PHE A 61 0.53 9.72 -11.74
N ALA A 62 0.19 9.00 -12.82
CA ALA A 62 1.17 8.59 -13.82
C ALA A 62 1.98 9.77 -14.41
N HIS A 63 1.40 10.97 -14.43
CA HIS A 63 2.03 12.20 -14.93
C HIS A 63 2.87 12.94 -13.87
N LEU A 64 2.84 12.53 -12.60
CA LEU A 64 3.60 13.11 -11.49
C LEU A 64 4.52 12.04 -10.88
N PRO A 65 5.75 11.89 -11.40
CA PRO A 65 6.57 10.72 -11.12
C PRO A 65 6.92 10.55 -9.64
N GLU A 66 7.19 11.63 -8.93
CA GLU A 66 7.49 11.60 -7.48
C GLU A 66 6.26 11.17 -6.65
N THR A 67 5.07 11.67 -7.00
CA THR A 67 3.82 11.29 -6.31
C THR A 67 3.49 9.84 -6.56
N ALA A 68 3.62 9.36 -7.80
CA ALA A 68 3.46 7.96 -8.14
C ALA A 68 4.48 7.08 -7.39
N LEU A 69 5.74 7.52 -7.29
CA LEU A 69 6.78 6.82 -6.56
C LEU A 69 6.43 6.69 -5.07
N ALA A 70 5.98 7.77 -4.44
CA ALA A 70 5.58 7.78 -3.03
C ALA A 70 4.41 6.82 -2.75
N LEU A 71 3.39 6.80 -3.62
CA LEU A 71 2.26 5.88 -3.48
C LEU A 71 2.67 4.41 -3.67
N ARG A 72 3.56 4.13 -4.61
CA ARG A 72 4.10 2.78 -4.83
C ARG A 72 4.96 2.32 -3.65
N ALA A 73 5.78 3.23 -3.08
CA ALA A 73 6.54 2.96 -1.87
C ALA A 73 5.61 2.65 -0.67
N GLU A 74 4.50 3.38 -0.53
CA GLU A 74 3.50 3.08 0.49
C GLU A 74 2.82 1.73 0.26
N ALA A 75 2.52 1.37 -1.00
CA ALA A 75 1.93 0.07 -1.34
C ALA A 75 2.85 -1.08 -0.93
N VAL A 76 4.16 -0.95 -1.18
CA VAL A 76 5.20 -1.87 -0.70
C VAL A 76 5.20 -1.91 0.83
N GLY A 77 5.17 -0.77 1.50
CA GLY A 77 5.11 -0.69 2.97
C GLY A 77 3.84 -1.33 3.57
N ALA A 78 2.69 -1.23 2.89
CA ALA A 78 1.46 -1.92 3.29
C ALA A 78 1.59 -3.44 3.10
N ALA A 79 2.14 -3.90 1.98
CA ALA A 79 2.37 -5.32 1.71
C ALA A 79 3.36 -5.97 2.69
N ARG A 80 4.44 -5.26 3.04
CA ARG A 80 5.42 -5.72 4.04
C ARG A 80 4.80 -5.90 5.43
N ARG A 81 3.81 -5.09 5.81
CA ARG A 81 3.13 -5.16 7.11
C ARG A 81 2.04 -6.21 7.20
N MET A 82 1.67 -6.86 6.08
CA MET A 82 0.68 -7.96 6.10
C MET A 82 1.18 -9.10 6.97
N TYR A 83 0.26 -9.87 7.57
CA TYR A 83 0.62 -11.06 8.34
C TYR A 83 1.21 -12.14 7.43
N ALA A 84 2.13 -12.96 7.95
CA ALA A 84 2.74 -14.04 7.16
C ALA A 84 1.72 -15.08 6.68
N ALA A 85 0.62 -15.26 7.41
CA ALA A 85 -0.46 -16.17 7.06
C ALA A 85 -1.43 -15.63 6.00
N GLU A 86 -1.33 -14.35 5.61
CA GLU A 86 -2.16 -13.76 4.55
C GLU A 86 -1.78 -14.40 3.20
N PRO A 87 -2.66 -15.20 2.57
CA PRO A 87 -2.32 -15.93 1.35
C PRO A 87 -1.91 -15.01 0.20
N ALA A 88 -2.49 -13.81 0.12
CA ALA A 88 -2.18 -12.85 -0.94
C ALA A 88 -0.86 -12.08 -0.71
N ARG A 89 -0.22 -12.18 0.46
CA ARG A 89 0.91 -11.33 0.85
C ARG A 89 2.06 -11.37 -0.15
N GLY A 90 2.50 -12.57 -0.54
CA GLY A 90 3.64 -12.73 -1.45
C GLY A 90 3.37 -12.10 -2.83
N LEU A 91 2.19 -12.41 -3.39
CA LEU A 91 1.74 -11.86 -4.68
C LEU A 91 1.63 -10.33 -4.65
N LEU A 92 0.98 -9.78 -3.62
CA LEU A 92 0.80 -8.34 -3.48
C LEU A 92 2.13 -7.61 -3.25
N LEU A 93 3.06 -8.21 -2.49
CA LEU A 93 4.39 -7.63 -2.27
C LEU A 93 5.20 -7.62 -3.57
N LEU A 94 5.28 -8.73 -4.30
CA LEU A 94 5.98 -8.79 -5.60
C LEU A 94 5.38 -7.81 -6.61
N THR A 95 4.06 -7.69 -6.65
CA THR A 95 3.36 -6.74 -7.53
C THR A 95 3.73 -5.30 -7.17
N ALA A 96 3.67 -4.92 -5.89
CA ALA A 96 4.03 -3.58 -5.45
C ALA A 96 5.51 -3.26 -5.71
N LEU A 97 6.42 -4.21 -5.44
CA LEU A 97 7.85 -4.07 -5.73
C LEU A 97 8.11 -3.88 -7.22
N GLY A 98 7.45 -4.65 -8.10
CA GLY A 98 7.60 -4.52 -9.55
C GLY A 98 7.24 -3.12 -10.05
N ARG A 99 6.16 -2.52 -9.54
CA ARG A 99 5.75 -1.16 -9.93
C ARG A 99 6.65 -0.08 -9.37
N TYR A 100 7.11 -0.26 -8.15
CA TYR A 100 8.09 0.64 -7.54
C TYR A 100 9.40 0.60 -8.32
N ARG A 101 9.88 -0.59 -8.70
CA ARG A 101 11.03 -0.83 -9.57
C ARG A 101 10.90 -0.09 -10.91
N GLU A 102 9.80 -0.31 -11.64
CA GLU A 102 9.51 0.37 -12.92
C GLU A 102 9.59 1.90 -12.79
N GLN A 103 9.13 2.46 -11.66
CA GLN A 103 9.21 3.90 -11.43
C GLN A 103 10.64 4.38 -11.19
N LEU A 104 11.41 3.63 -10.40
CA LEU A 104 12.80 3.95 -10.10
C LEU A 104 13.68 3.92 -11.35
N GLU A 105 13.43 2.95 -12.26
CA GLU A 105 14.09 2.87 -13.56
C GLU A 105 13.82 4.12 -14.40
N LEU A 106 12.55 4.54 -14.51
CA LEU A 106 12.18 5.76 -15.24
C LEU A 106 12.83 7.02 -14.66
N MET A 107 13.18 7.00 -13.37
CA MET A 107 13.78 8.11 -12.65
C MET A 107 15.31 7.98 -12.51
N GLY A 108 15.92 6.90 -13.00
CA GLY A 108 17.37 6.65 -12.91
C GLY A 108 17.90 6.49 -11.49
N ARG A 109 17.10 5.96 -10.56
CA ARG A 109 17.46 5.80 -9.13
C ARG A 109 18.09 4.44 -8.84
N GLU A 110 19.33 4.26 -9.32
CA GLU A 110 20.05 2.97 -9.32
C GLU A 110 20.25 2.35 -7.93
N GLU A 111 20.53 3.14 -6.89
CA GLU A 111 20.75 2.61 -5.53
C GLU A 111 19.48 1.96 -4.96
N GLU A 112 18.33 2.62 -5.13
CA GLU A 112 17.03 2.09 -4.73
C GLU A 112 16.61 0.91 -5.60
N LEU A 113 16.93 0.96 -6.90
CA LEU A 113 16.66 -0.14 -7.82
C LEU A 113 17.35 -1.43 -7.36
N ALA A 114 18.64 -1.37 -7.05
CA ALA A 114 19.40 -2.49 -6.53
C ALA A 114 18.87 -3.02 -5.18
N ALA A 115 18.26 -2.17 -4.36
CA ALA A 115 17.60 -2.60 -3.13
C ALA A 115 16.31 -3.38 -3.41
N VAL A 116 15.48 -2.89 -4.34
CA VAL A 116 14.23 -3.53 -4.73
C VAL A 116 14.46 -4.87 -5.40
N GLU A 117 15.50 -4.99 -6.23
CA GLU A 117 15.84 -6.27 -6.89
C GLU A 117 16.27 -7.35 -5.90
N ARG A 118 17.10 -6.99 -4.91
CA ARG A 118 17.52 -7.91 -3.83
C ARG A 118 16.32 -8.43 -3.04
N GLU A 119 15.40 -7.53 -2.67
CA GLU A 119 14.18 -7.93 -1.97
C GLU A 119 13.26 -8.78 -2.85
N THR A 120 13.11 -8.44 -4.13
CA THR A 120 12.27 -9.18 -5.06
C THR A 120 12.78 -10.61 -5.24
N ALA A 121 14.09 -10.79 -5.45
CA ALA A 121 14.71 -12.11 -5.53
C ALA A 121 14.52 -12.91 -4.23
N HIS A 122 14.60 -12.22 -3.09
CA HIS A 122 14.40 -12.83 -1.79
C HIS A 122 12.96 -13.35 -1.60
N VAL A 123 11.95 -12.50 -1.87
CA VAL A 123 10.53 -12.87 -1.78
C VAL A 123 10.20 -13.99 -2.76
N ALA A 124 10.72 -13.94 -3.99
CA ALA A 124 10.54 -14.99 -4.99
C ALA A 124 11.17 -16.33 -4.59
N SER A 125 12.26 -16.31 -3.82
CA SER A 125 12.93 -17.52 -3.30
C SER A 125 12.25 -18.15 -2.09
N GLY A 126 11.28 -17.47 -1.47
CA GLY A 126 10.59 -17.93 -0.26
C GLY A 126 11.46 -17.97 1.01
N ARG A 127 12.66 -17.36 1.01
CA ARG A 127 13.50 -17.25 2.21
C ARG A 127 13.02 -16.11 3.12
N PRO A 128 13.29 -16.15 4.44
CA PRO A 128 13.05 -15.05 5.36
C PRO A 128 14.24 -14.06 5.42
N LEU A 129 13.95 -12.76 5.60
CA LEU A 129 14.96 -11.68 5.55
C LEU A 129 16.05 -11.91 6.60
N PRO A 130 17.35 -11.75 6.27
CA PRO A 130 18.39 -11.68 7.30
C PRO A 130 18.16 -10.42 8.16
N LEU A 131 18.30 -10.61 9.47
CA LEU A 131 18.21 -9.54 10.50
C LEU A 131 19.33 -8.51 10.36
#